data_AF-A0AA38KZR9-F1
#
_entry.id   AF-A0AA38KZR9-F1
#
_cell.length_a   1.000
_cell.length_b   1.000
_cell.length_c   1.000
_cell.angle_alpha   90.00
_cell.angle_beta   90.00
_cell.angle_gamma   90.00
#
_symmetry.space_group_name_H-M   'P 1'
#
loop_
_entity.id
_entity.type
_entity.pdbx_description
1 polymer ?
#
loop_
_entity_poly.entity_id
_entity_poly.type
_entity_poly.pdbx_seq_one_letter_code
_entity_poly.pdbx_strand_id
1 'polypeptide(L)' 'MASIGAILKHPEDVPALLKMKFAAAHASKQIPLDPDLAFCYTTLQKVSRSFAFVIQQLGLELRNAVCVFYLVLRGLDTV' A
#
# COMPACT_ATOMS: atom_id res chain seq x y z
N MET A 1 -16.22 4.88 -2.08
CA MET A 1 -16.09 6.06 -2.96
C MET A 1 -16.37 7.28 -2.10
N ALA A 2 -15.34 8.05 -1.72
CA ALA A 2 -15.51 9.25 -0.91
C ALA A 2 -16.45 10.22 -1.65
N SER A 3 -17.57 10.56 -1.00
CA SER A 3 -18.60 11.40 -1.61
C SER A 3 -18.04 12.80 -1.85
N ILE A 4 -18.09 13.27 -3.09
CA ILE A 4 -17.64 14.60 -3.52
C ILE A 4 -18.28 15.70 -2.65
N GLY A 5 -19.47 15.47 -2.10
CA GLY A 5 -20.16 16.38 -1.19
C GLY A 5 -19.52 16.55 0.20
N ALA A 6 -18.68 15.61 0.65
CA ALA A 6 -17.94 15.75 1.91
C ALA A 6 -16.71 16.66 1.74
N ILE A 7 -16.06 16.59 0.57
CA ILE A 7 -14.89 17.40 0.22
C ILE A 7 -15.27 18.89 0.09
N LEU A 8 -16.50 19.17 -0.33
CA LEU A 8 -17.01 20.55 -0.44
C LEU A 8 -17.31 21.20 0.93
N LYS A 9 -17.57 20.39 1.98
CA LYS A 9 -17.89 20.88 3.33
C LYS A 9 -16.66 21.19 4.17
N HIS A 10 -15.52 20.59 3.82
CA HIS A 10 -14.22 20.77 4.49
C HIS A 10 -13.11 21.01 3.47
N PRO A 11 -13.09 22.19 2.81
CA PRO A 11 -12.04 22.54 1.85
C PRO A 11 -10.63 22.55 2.48
N GLU A 12 -10.54 22.65 3.81
CA GLU A 12 -9.29 22.55 4.58
C GLU A 12 -8.62 21.17 4.53
N ASP A 13 -9.38 20.09 4.27
CA ASP A 13 -8.86 18.71 4.25
C ASP A 13 -8.35 18.28 2.86
N VAL A 14 -8.66 19.07 1.82
CA VAL A 14 -8.22 18.86 0.43
C VAL A 14 -6.69 18.71 0.31
N PRO A 15 -5.85 19.59 0.90
CA PRO A 15 -4.40 19.43 0.84
C PRO A 15 -3.90 18.16 1.56
N ALA A 16 -4.53 17.73 2.64
CA ALA A 16 -4.17 16.49 3.33
C ALA A 16 -4.50 15.24 2.50
N LEU A 17 -5.70 15.22 1.88
CA LEU A 17 -6.11 14.17 0.95
C LEU A 17 -5.21 14.11 -0.29
N LEU A 18 -4.82 15.26 -0.84
CA LEU A 18 -3.86 15.35 -1.95
C LEU A 18 -2.49 14.81 -1.53
N LYS A 19 -1.95 15.25 -0.39
CA LYS A 19 -0.66 14.77 0.12
C LYS A 19 -0.66 13.26 0.32
N MET A 20 -1.75 12.69 0.84
CA MET A 20 -1.91 11.25 1.00
C MET A 20 -1.96 10.52 -0.35
N LYS A 21 -2.68 11.07 -1.34
CA LYS A 21 -2.70 10.52 -2.71
C LYS A 21 -1.33 10.60 -3.39
N PHE A 22 -0.59 11.68 -3.24
CA PHE A 22 0.77 11.83 -3.80
C PHE A 22 1.76 10.88 -3.13
N ALA A 23 1.72 10.73 -1.81
CA ALA A 23 2.53 9.76 -1.09
C ALA A 23 2.22 8.31 -1.54
N ALA A 24 0.93 7.98 -1.70
CA ALA A 24 0.50 6.68 -2.23
C ALA A 24 1.00 6.45 -3.67
N ALA A 25 0.93 7.47 -4.53
CA ALA A 25 1.38 7.40 -5.92
C ALA A 25 2.91 7.32 -6.06
N HIS A 26 3.65 7.93 -5.14
CA HIS A 26 5.11 7.83 -5.13
C HIS A 26 5.57 6.45 -4.64
N ALA A 27 4.92 5.93 -3.59
CA ALA A 27 5.16 4.58 -3.09
C ALA A 27 4.84 3.50 -4.16
N SER A 28 3.76 3.70 -4.92
CA SER A 28 3.37 2.76 -5.99
C SER A 28 4.26 2.85 -7.24
N LYS A 29 5.00 3.95 -7.47
CA LYS A 29 5.92 4.07 -8.61
C LYS A 29 7.25 3.34 -8.41
N GLN A 30 7.57 2.95 -7.19
CA GLN A 30 8.79 2.19 -6.90
C GLN A 30 8.54 0.68 -7.01
N ILE A 31 7.92 0.19 -8.09
CA ILE A 31 7.70 -1.26 -8.27
C ILE A 31 9.05 -1.91 -8.62
N PRO A 32 9.48 -2.99 -7.91
CA PRO A 32 10.69 -3.72 -8.27
C PRO A 32 10.57 -4.30 -9.68
N LEU A 33 11.66 -4.30 -10.46
CA LEU A 33 11.71 -4.91 -11.80
C LEU A 33 11.57 -6.45 -11.76
N ASP A 34 11.71 -7.03 -10.56
CA ASP A 34 11.70 -8.46 -10.31
C ASP A 34 10.26 -9.05 -10.35
N PRO A 35 10.02 -10.10 -11.16
CA PRO A 35 8.70 -10.68 -11.34
C PRO A 35 8.16 -11.39 -10.09
N ASP A 36 9.02 -11.98 -9.26
CA ASP A 36 8.63 -12.68 -8.05
C ASP A 36 8.18 -11.68 -6.97
N LEU A 37 8.91 -10.58 -6.81
CA LEU A 37 8.50 -9.49 -5.94
C LEU A 37 7.20 -8.83 -6.43
N ALA A 38 6.99 -8.69 -7.74
CA ALA A 38 5.73 -8.19 -8.28
C ALA A 38 4.55 -9.12 -7.93
N PHE A 39 4.76 -10.43 -7.96
CA PHE A 39 3.78 -11.41 -7.49
C PHE A 39 3.52 -11.26 -5.99
N CYS A 40 4.56 -11.11 -5.16
CA CYS A 40 4.42 -10.89 -3.73
C CYS A 40 3.59 -9.63 -3.43
N TYR A 41 3.93 -8.48 -4.04
CA TYR A 41 3.19 -7.24 -3.82
C TYR A 41 1.74 -7.31 -4.29
N THR A 42 1.49 -7.97 -5.42
CA THR A 42 0.14 -8.21 -5.93
C THR A 42 -0.67 -9.08 -4.98
N THR A 43 -0.07 -10.14 -4.45
CA THR A 43 -0.71 -11.04 -3.49
C THR A 43 -0.98 -10.33 -2.17
N LEU A 44 -0.01 -9.56 -1.67
CA LEU A 44 -0.14 -8.74 -0.46
C LEU A 44 -1.35 -7.80 -0.55
N GLN A 45 -1.51 -7.11 -1.69
CA GLN A 45 -2.64 -6.21 -1.94
C GLN A 45 -4.00 -6.95 -1.97
N LYS A 46 -4.02 -8.21 -2.43
CA LYS A 46 -5.22 -9.06 -2.45
C LYS A 46 -5.61 -9.55 -1.06
N VAL A 47 -4.63 -10.04 -0.28
CA VAL A 47 -4.91 -10.69 1.02
C VAL A 47 -4.97 -9.72 2.19
N SER A 48 -4.38 -8.52 2.06
CA SER A 48 -4.33 -7.53 3.14
C SER A 48 -4.18 -6.10 2.64
N ARG A 49 -5.27 -5.56 2.07
CA ARG A 49 -5.31 -4.23 1.44
C ARG A 49 -4.85 -3.09 2.35
N SER A 50 -5.25 -3.12 3.63
CA SER A 50 -4.88 -2.09 4.60
C SER A 50 -3.40 -2.17 4.96
N PHE A 51 -2.88 -3.38 5.17
CA PHE A 51 -1.50 -3.58 5.58
C PHE A 51 -0.51 -3.38 4.42
N ALA A 52 -0.92 -3.73 3.19
CA ALA A 52 -0.17 -3.45 1.98
C ALA A 52 0.20 -1.96 1.85
N PHE A 53 -0.72 -1.06 2.20
CA PHE A 53 -0.46 0.38 2.20
C PHE A 53 0.63 0.77 3.21
N VAL A 54 0.58 0.22 4.43
CA VAL A 54 1.57 0.48 5.49
C VAL A 54 2.95 -0.05 5.08
N ILE A 55 3.01 -1.25 4.50
CA ILE A 55 4.27 -1.84 4.02
C ILE A 55 4.89 -1.00 2.89
N GLN A 56 4.08 -0.44 2.00
CA GLN A 56 4.56 0.43 0.92
C GLN A 56 5.10 1.78 1.41
N GLN A 57 4.78 2.21 2.64
CA GLN A 57 5.35 3.41 3.25
C GLN A 57 6.75 3.16 3.85
N LEU A 58 7.19 1.90 3.97
CA LEU A 58 8.52 1.56 4.44
C LEU A 58 9.58 1.81 3.35
N GLY A 59 10.82 2.02 3.77
CA GLY A 59 11.95 2.16 2.85
C GLY A 59 12.17 0.90 2.00
N LEU A 60 12.78 1.08 0.82
CA LEU A 60 12.96 0.06 -0.24
C LEU A 60 13.48 -1.30 0.25
N GLU A 61 14.49 -1.32 1.11
CA GLU A 61 15.06 -2.57 1.63
C GLU A 61 14.10 -3.28 2.59
N LEU A 62 13.54 -2.52 3.54
CA LEU A 62 12.69 -3.08 4.59
C LEU A 62 11.34 -3.55 4.05
N ARG A 63 10.75 -2.82 3.10
CA ARG A 63 9.42 -3.18 2.55
C ARG A 63 9.42 -4.53 1.84
N ASN A 64 10.51 -4.94 1.18
CA ASN A 64 10.57 -6.18 0.42
C ASN A 64 10.62 -7.35 1.42
N ALA A 65 11.50 -7.25 2.43
CA ALA A 65 11.63 -8.24 3.50
C ALA A 65 10.32 -8.40 4.29
N VAL A 66 9.68 -7.29 4.67
CA VAL A 66 8.41 -7.31 5.42
C VAL A 66 7.26 -7.87 4.55
N CYS A 67 7.23 -7.57 3.25
CA CYS A 67 6.24 -8.13 2.33
C CYS A 67 6.31 -9.66 2.29
N VAL A 68 7.50 -10.22 2.09
CA VAL A 68 7.71 -11.67 2.03
C VAL A 68 7.41 -12.31 3.40
N PHE A 69 7.93 -11.74 4.48
CA PHE A 69 7.70 -12.24 5.83
C PHE A 69 6.20 -12.30 6.18
N TYR A 70 5.46 -11.25 5.86
CA TYR A 70 4.01 -11.21 6.08
C TYR A 70 3.28 -12.30 5.28
N LEU A 71 3.64 -12.51 4.01
CA LEU A 71 3.01 -13.53 3.17
C LEU A 71 3.28 -14.95 3.67
N VAL A 72 4.49 -15.22 4.18
CA VAL A 72 4.83 -16.51 4.80
C VAL A 72 3.96 -16.76 6.03
N LEU A 73 3.88 -15.79 6.95
CA LEU A 73 3.01 -15.91 8.13
C LEU A 73 1.54 -16.04 7.74
N ARG A 74 1.10 -15.28 6.73
CA ARG A 74 -0.29 -15.34 6.26
C ARG A 74 -0.62 -16.68 5.61
N GLY A 75 0.33 -17.31 4.93
CA GLY A 75 0.20 -18.66 4.41
C GLY A 75 0.11 -19.70 5.52
N LEU A 76 0.93 -19.55 6.57
CA LEU A 76 0.85 -20.38 7.77
C LEU A 76 -0.52 -20.28 8.44
N ASP A 77 -1.06 -19.06 8.61
CA ASP A 77 -2.40 -18.83 9.19
C ASP A 77 -3.56 -19.48 8.40
N THR A 78 -3.33 -19.91 7.16
CA THR A 78 -4.38 -20.51 6.32
C THR A 78 -4.48 -22.03 6.41
N VAL A 79 -3.47 -22.69 6.97
CA VAL A 79 -3.41 -24.15 7.16
C VAL A 79 -3.92 -24.51 8.56
#